data_AF-A0A0N0V1R9-F1
#
_entry.id   AF-A0A0N0V1R9-F1
#
_cell.length_a   1.000
_cell.length_b   1.000
_cell.length_c   1.000
_cell.angle_alpha   90.00
_cell.angle_beta   90.00
_cell.angle_gamma   90.00
#
_symmetry.space_group_name_H-M   'P 1'
#
loop_
_entity.id
_entity.type
_entity.pdbx_description
1 polymer ?
#
loop_
_entity_poly.entity_id
_entity_poly.type
_entity_poly.pdbx_seq_one_letter_code
_entity_poly.pdbx_strand_id
1 'polypeptide(L)' 'MQHVKTARIGLRATLHQQSLIRNAAKIRHQSVTEFILQSACINAENTLLDQKIFFADDNDWKAFT' A
#
# COMPACT_ATOMS: atom_id res chain seq x y z
N MET A 1 12.20 -14.69 9.06
CA MET A 1 13.46 -13.91 9.03
C MET A 1 13.10 -12.45 8.90
N GLN A 2 13.58 -11.56 9.77
CA GLN A 2 13.37 -10.11 9.60
C GLN A 2 14.32 -9.62 8.51
N HIS A 3 13.80 -8.96 7.47
CA HIS A 3 14.62 -8.38 6.41
C HIS A 3 15.25 -7.07 6.87
N VAL A 4 16.56 -6.90 6.66
CA VAL A 4 17.27 -5.66 6.96
C VAL A 4 16.84 -4.57 5.96
N LYS A 5 16.48 -3.39 6.45
CA LYS A 5 16.08 -2.24 5.63
C LYS A 5 17.32 -1.62 4.97
N THR A 6 17.56 -1.90 3.69
CA THR A 6 18.74 -1.42 2.94
C THR A 6 18.43 -0.30 1.95
N ALA A 7 17.19 -0.21 1.44
CA ALA A 7 16.78 0.79 0.46
C ALA A 7 16.23 2.06 1.13
N ARG A 8 16.47 3.23 0.50
CA ARG A 8 15.98 4.53 0.95
C ARG A 8 14.84 5.01 0.07
N ILE A 9 13.75 5.46 0.69
CA ILE A 9 12.63 6.13 0.03
C ILE A 9 12.61 7.59 0.50
N GLY A 10 12.92 8.53 -0.40
CA GLY A 10 12.93 9.96 -0.10
C GLY A 10 11.57 10.59 -0.37
N LEU A 11 10.93 11.15 0.66
CA LEU A 11 9.61 11.78 0.55
C LEU A 11 9.68 13.26 0.93
N ARG A 12 8.94 14.09 0.18
CA ARG A 12 8.62 15.46 0.56
C ARG A 12 7.12 15.54 0.80
N ALA A 13 6.72 16.27 1.82
CA ALA A 13 5.32 16.44 2.18
C ALA A 13 5.05 17.90 2.56
N THR A 14 3.84 18.35 2.28
CA THR A 14 3.32 19.61 2.83
C THR A 14 3.06 19.48 4.33
N LEU A 15 2.91 20.61 5.04
CA LEU A 15 2.56 20.63 6.46
C LEU A 15 1.24 19.92 6.75
N HIS A 16 0.26 20.07 5.86
CA HIS A 16 -1.03 19.41 5.97
C HIS A 16 -0.89 17.88 5.87
N GLN A 17 -0.20 17.39 4.83
CA GLN A 17 0.05 15.95 4.64
C GLN A 17 0.83 15.36 5.83
N GLN A 18 1.86 16.07 6.29
CA GLN A 18 2.65 15.63 7.44
C GLN A 18 1.79 15.52 8.71
N SER A 19 0.95 16.51 8.99
CA SER A 19 0.07 16.51 10.17
C SER A 19 -0.96 15.38 10.09
N LEU A 20 -1.58 15.18 8.93
CA LEU A 20 -2.52 14.10 8.68
C LEU A 20 -1.88 12.72 8.93
N ILE A 21 -0.71 12.48 8.34
CA ILE A 21 0.01 11.20 8.47
C ILE A 21 0.42 10.96 9.94
N ARG A 22 0.93 11.98 10.65
CA ARG A 22 1.29 11.83 12.07
C ARG A 22 0.10 11.45 12.93
N ASN A 23 -1.06 12.07 12.70
CA ASN A 23 -2.27 11.77 13.45
C ASN A 23 -2.76 10.34 13.18
N ALA A 24 -2.75 9.90 11.92
CA ALA A 24 -3.13 8.54 11.56
C ALA A 24 -2.17 7.50 12.18
N ALA A 25 -0.86 7.72 12.12
CA ALA A 25 0.14 6.85 12.73
C ALA A 25 -0.04 6.74 14.26
N LYS A 26 -0.37 7.87 14.92
CA LYS A 26 -0.67 7.90 16.36
C LYS A 26 -1.90 7.05 16.70
N ILE A 27 -2.98 7.14 15.91
CA ILE A 27 -4.19 6.33 16.11
C ILE A 27 -3.88 4.84 15.93
N ARG A 28 -2.99 4.47 15.00
CA ARG A 28 -2.59 3.07 14.78
C ARG A 28 -1.50 2.58 15.74
N HIS A 29 -1.03 3.40 16.67
CA HIS A 29 0.07 3.09 17.59
C HIS A 29 1.38 2.68 16.86
N GLN A 30 1.66 3.31 15.72
CA GLN A 30 2.83 3.02 14.90
C GLN A 30 3.72 4.26 14.74
N SER A 31 5.01 4.04 14.45
CA SER A 31 5.89 5.13 14.03
C SER A 31 5.43 5.68 12.68
N VAL A 32 5.69 6.98 12.42
CA VAL A 32 5.34 7.62 11.14
C VAL A 32 5.96 6.89 9.95
N THR A 33 7.23 6.48 10.07
CA THR A 33 7.94 5.76 9.01
C THR A 33 7.32 4.39 8.74
N GLU A 34 6.92 3.67 9.77
CA GLU A 34 6.28 2.36 9.65
C GLU A 34 4.88 2.48 9.04
N PHE A 35 4.09 3.44 9.50
CA PHE A 35 2.78 3.73 8.94
C PHE A 35 2.86 4.06 7.45
N ILE A 36 3.80 4.93 7.05
CA ILE A 36 4.01 5.27 5.63
C ILE A 36 4.42 4.04 4.83
N LEU A 37 5.41 3.28 5.29
CA LEU A 37 5.92 2.12 4.56
C LEU A 37 4.82 1.08 4.37
N GLN A 38 4.09 0.74 5.44
CA GLN A 38 3.00 -0.22 5.38
C GLN A 38 1.88 0.25 4.46
N SER A 39 1.46 1.51 4.58
CA SER A 39 0.40 2.07 3.73
C SER A 39 0.79 2.07 2.25
N ALA A 40 2.05 2.40 1.94
CA ALA A 40 2.58 2.38 0.59
C ALA A 40 2.66 0.96 0.02
N CYS A 41 3.08 -0.03 0.81
CA CYS A 41 3.11 -1.44 0.40
C CYS A 41 1.71 -1.96 0.10
N ILE A 42 0.75 -1.76 1.00
CA ILE A 42 -0.65 -2.18 0.79
C ILE A 42 -1.21 -1.57 -0.50
N ASN A 43 -1.00 -0.27 -0.71
CA ASN A 43 -1.49 0.38 -1.93
C ASN A 43 -0.80 -0.15 -3.20
N ALA A 44 0.51 -0.42 -3.14
CA ALA A 44 1.25 -0.99 -4.26
C ALA A 44 0.77 -2.42 -4.59
N GLU A 45 0.55 -3.25 -3.58
CA GLU A 45 -0.01 -4.60 -3.73
C GLU A 45 -1.40 -4.55 -4.38
N ASN A 46 -2.30 -3.71 -3.86
CA ASN A 46 -3.63 -3.52 -4.45
C ASN A 46 -3.54 -3.03 -5.91
N THR A 47 -2.67 -2.07 -6.20
CA THR A 47 -2.49 -1.55 -7.58
C THR A 47 -2.02 -2.65 -8.54
N LEU A 48 -1.11 -3.52 -8.10
CA LEU A 48 -0.63 -4.65 -8.91
C LEU A 48 -1.68 -5.74 -9.08
N LEU A 49 -2.56 -5.93 -8.09
CA LEU A 49 -3.69 -6.85 -8.18
C LEU A 49 -4.77 -6.31 -9.12
N ASP A 50 -5.05 -5.01 -9.07
CA ASP A 50 -6.00 -4.34 -9.97
C ASP A 50 -5.55 -4.47 -11.44
N GLN A 51 -4.25 -4.35 -11.71
CA GLN A 51 -3.69 -4.62 -13.05
C GLN A 51 -3.84 -6.08 -13.50
N LYS A 52 -3.93 -6.99 -12.54
CA LYS A 52 -4.16 -8.42 -12.76
C LYS A 52 -5.64 -8.79 -12.66
N ILE A 53 -6.57 -7.83 -12.58
CA ILE A 53 -7.99 -8.13 -12.79
C ILE A 53 -8.12 -8.60 -14.24
N PHE A 54 -8.04 -9.92 -14.37
CA PHE A 54 -8.48 -10.69 -15.51
C PHE A 54 -9.89 -10.21 -15.84
N PHE A 55 -10.04 -9.60 -17.01
CA PHE A 55 -11.33 -9.64 -17.68
C PHE A 55 -11.59 -11.12 -17.98
N ALA A 56 -12.31 -11.81 -17.09
CA ALA A 56 -13.00 -13.02 -17.49
C ALA A 56 -14.01 -12.56 -18.54
N ASP A 57 -13.74 -12.87 -19.81
CA ASP A 57 -14.72 -12.71 -20.86
C ASP A 57 -15.94 -13.57 -20.48
N ASP A 58 -17.14 -13.22 -20.94
CA ASP A 58 -18.37 -13.98 -20.63
C ASP A 58 -18.25 -15.47 -21.05
N ASN A 59 -17.29 -15.80 -21.92
CA ASN A 59 -16.93 -17.17 -22.28
C ASN A 59 -16.10 -17.92 -21.22
N ASP A 60 -15.29 -17.26 -20.39
CA ASP A 60 -14.48 -17.91 -19.35
C ASP A 60 -15.32 -18.36 -18.15
N TRP A 61 -16.49 -17.72 -17.95
CA TRP A 61 -17.45 -18.13 -16.93
C TRP A 61 -18.05 -19.52 -17.18
N LYS A 62 -18.11 -19.96 -18.46
CA LYS A 62 -18.57 -21.32 -18.83
C LYS A 62 -17.58 -22.43 -18.44
N ALA A 63 -16.36 -22.10 -18.02
CA ALA A 63 -15.42 -23.09 -17.49
C ALA A 63 -15.65 -23.42 -16.00
N PHE A 64 -16.46 -22.62 -15.30
CA PHE A 64 -16.81 -22.78 -13.89
C PHE A 64 -18.30 -23.08 -13.66
N THR A 65 -19.11 -23.25 -14.72
CA THR A 65 -20.51 -23.71 -14.69
C THR A 65 -20.62 -25.06 -15.37
#